data_AF-A0A1G6K415-F1
#
_entry.id   AF-A0A1G6K415-F1
#
_cell.length_a   1.000
_cell.length_b   1.000
_cell.length_c   1.000
_cell.angle_alpha   90.00
_cell.angle_beta   90.00
_cell.angle_gamma   90.00
#
_symmetry.space_group_name_H-M   'P 1'
#
loop_
_entity.id
_entity.type
_entity.pdbx_description
1 polymer ?
#
loop_
_entity_poly.entity_id
_entity_poly.type
_entity_poly.pdbx_seq_one_letter_code
_entity_poly.pdbx_strand_id
1 'polypeptide(L)'
;MAAVEGFEIDRAGVAEILRSPELAAAVRALGEQVGAAARAQGHTVTSGEPLPIEVFDDPRQDRAGTTVAVRHPAGVGMEAHHGVLRRAAGTVGLDVEGLRE
;
A
#
# COMPACT_ATOMS: atom_id res chain seq x y z
N MET A 1 21.91 -41.37 7.13
CA MET A 1 21.41 -40.09 6.57
C MET A 1 21.57 -39.06 7.67
N ALA A 2 22.43 -38.04 7.47
CA ALA A 2 22.61 -37.00 8.46
C ALA A 2 21.30 -36.23 8.63
N ALA A 3 20.79 -36.14 9.86
CA ALA A 3 19.68 -35.28 10.19
C ALA A 3 20.15 -33.83 10.05
N VAL A 4 19.35 -32.97 9.41
CA VAL A 4 19.65 -31.54 9.36
C VAL A 4 19.51 -31.00 10.79
N GLU A 5 20.63 -30.69 11.44
CA GLU A 5 20.65 -30.01 12.73
C GLU A 5 20.22 -28.55 12.54
N GLY A 6 18.92 -28.30 12.69
CA GLY A 6 18.34 -26.97 12.75
C GLY A 6 18.22 -26.26 11.40
N PHE A 7 17.17 -25.45 11.28
CA PHE A 7 17.02 -24.46 10.23
C PHE A 7 17.10 -23.09 10.90
N GLU A 8 18.06 -22.27 10.49
CA GLU A 8 18.17 -20.88 10.91
C GLU A 8 17.75 -19.96 9.76
N ILE A 9 17.04 -18.88 10.10
CA ILE A 9 16.64 -17.86 9.12
C ILE A 9 17.84 -16.95 8.85
N ASP A 10 18.27 -16.88 7.59
CA ASP A 10 19.21 -15.86 7.15
C ASP A 10 18.55 -14.48 7.13
N ARG A 11 18.68 -13.76 8.25
CA ARG A 11 18.13 -12.41 8.39
C ARG A 11 18.78 -11.41 7.44
N ALA A 12 20.04 -11.60 7.07
CA ALA A 12 20.74 -10.70 6.18
C ALA A 12 20.21 -10.85 4.74
N GLY A 13 20.09 -12.09 4.27
CA GLY A 13 19.47 -12.41 2.97
C GLY A 13 18.02 -11.95 2.89
N VAL A 14 17.22 -12.13 3.95
CA VAL A 14 15.85 -11.58 3.99
C VAL A 14 15.85 -10.05 3.91
N ALA A 15 16.74 -9.37 4.63
CA ALA A 15 16.82 -7.92 4.58
C ALA A 15 17.30 -7.39 3.22
N GLU A 16 18.10 -8.15 2.47
CA GLU A 16 18.48 -7.83 1.10
C GLU A 16 17.26 -7.91 0.17
N ILE A 17 16.50 -9.01 0.23
CA ILE A 17 15.26 -9.18 -0.55
C ILE A 17 14.25 -8.06 -0.24
N LEU A 18 14.07 -7.73 1.04
CA LEU A 18 13.14 -6.68 1.47
C LEU A 18 13.51 -5.28 0.97
N ARG A 19 14.77 -5.06 0.59
CA ARG A 19 15.29 -3.80 0.03
C ARG A 19 15.56 -3.87 -1.47
N SER A 20 15.21 -4.99 -2.11
CA SER A 20 15.47 -5.22 -3.52
C SER A 20 14.62 -4.29 -4.41
N PRO A 21 15.18 -3.78 -5.52
CA PRO A 21 14.43 -3.02 -6.53
C PRO A 21 13.24 -3.79 -7.11
N GLU A 22 13.36 -5.11 -7.23
CA GLU A 22 12.31 -5.99 -7.77
C GLU A 22 11.09 -6.01 -6.84
N LEU A 23 11.32 -6.15 -5.53
CA LEU A 23 10.23 -6.06 -4.55
C LEU A 23 9.62 -4.66 -4.52
N ALA A 24 10.44 -3.61 -4.59
CA ALA A 24 9.97 -2.24 -4.65
C ALA A 24 9.05 -2.00 -5.87
N ALA A 25 9.45 -2.49 -7.05
CA ALA A 25 8.63 -2.40 -8.26
C ALA A 25 7.31 -3.17 -8.13
N ALA A 26 7.33 -4.37 -7.53
CA ALA A 26 6.14 -5.17 -7.31
C ALA A 26 5.16 -4.50 -6.33
N VAL A 27 5.66 -3.98 -5.21
CA VAL A 27 4.85 -3.25 -4.22
C VAL A 27 4.28 -1.97 -4.84
N ARG A 28 5.08 -1.24 -5.62
CA ARG A 28 4.62 -0.04 -6.33
C ARG A 28 3.52 -0.35 -7.34
N ALA A 29 3.66 -1.45 -8.10
CA ALA A 29 2.63 -1.88 -9.05
C ALA A 29 1.30 -2.23 -8.35
N LEU A 30 1.35 -2.81 -7.15
CA LEU A 30 0.16 -3.01 -6.31
C LEU A 30 -0.43 -1.67 -5.84
N GLY A 31 0.40 -0.74 -5.38
CA GLY A 31 -0.05 0.62 -5.01
C GLY A 31 -0.74 1.36 -6.15
N GLU A 32 -0.23 1.25 -7.38
CA GLU A 32 -0.85 1.83 -8.58
C GLU A 32 -2.20 1.17 -8.90
N GLN A 33 -2.36 -0.14 -8.70
CA GLN A 33 -3.65 -0.82 -8.86
C GLN A 33 -4.67 -0.32 -7.83
N VAL A 34 -4.28 -0.15 -6.57
CA VAL A 34 -5.15 0.44 -5.53
C VAL A 34 -5.53 1.87 -5.93
N GLY A 35 -4.57 2.68 -6.35
CA GLY A 35 -4.82 4.05 -6.79
C GLY A 35 -5.78 4.11 -7.99
N ALA A 36 -5.63 3.23 -8.97
CA ALA A 36 -6.53 3.13 -10.11
C ALA A 36 -7.95 2.71 -9.68
N ALA A 37 -8.07 1.67 -8.84
CA ALA A 37 -9.35 1.21 -8.31
C ALA A 37 -10.06 2.30 -7.48
N ALA A 38 -9.32 3.08 -6.71
CA ALA A 38 -9.85 4.17 -5.92
C ALA A 38 -10.34 5.33 -6.79
N ARG A 39 -9.59 5.70 -7.84
CA ARG A 39 -10.03 6.73 -8.81
C ARG A 39 -11.26 6.30 -9.60
N ALA A 40 -11.37 5.02 -9.93
CA ALA A 40 -12.52 4.45 -10.65
C ALA A 40 -13.84 4.54 -9.88
N GLN A 41 -13.81 4.79 -8.55
CA GLN A 41 -15.02 5.01 -7.74
C GLN A 41 -15.72 6.34 -8.08
N GLY A 42 -15.07 7.27 -8.78
CA GLY A 42 -15.70 8.48 -9.29
C GLY A 42 -16.06 9.52 -8.23
N HIS A 43 -15.46 9.44 -7.04
CA HIS A 43 -15.65 10.44 -5.99
C HIS A 43 -15.07 11.80 -6.38
N THR A 44 -15.77 12.88 -6.03
CA THR A 44 -15.36 14.26 -6.27
C THR A 44 -15.25 15.03 -4.97
N VAL A 45 -14.41 16.06 -4.94
CA VAL A 45 -14.38 17.05 -3.87
C VAL A 45 -15.50 18.09 -4.07
N THR A 46 -15.71 18.97 -3.09
CA THR A 46 -16.76 20.00 -3.14
C THR A 46 -16.66 20.93 -4.35
N SER A 47 -15.45 21.15 -4.89
CA SER A 47 -15.25 21.93 -6.12
C SER A 47 -15.77 21.22 -7.38
N GLY A 48 -16.20 19.96 -7.30
CA GLY A 48 -16.60 19.13 -8.43
C GLY A 48 -15.43 18.43 -9.14
N GLU A 49 -14.20 18.71 -8.74
CA GLU A 49 -13.01 18.03 -9.27
C GLU A 49 -12.91 16.59 -8.73
N PRO A 50 -12.29 15.66 -9.49
CA PRO A 50 -12.00 14.32 -9.00
C PRO A 50 -11.20 14.35 -7.70
N LEU A 51 -11.47 13.41 -6.80
CA LEU A 51 -10.71 13.27 -5.56
C LEU A 51 -9.22 13.00 -5.89
N PRO A 52 -8.26 13.82 -5.39
CA PRO A 52 -6.86 13.69 -5.77
C PRO A 52 -6.21 12.53 -5.03
N ILE A 53 -6.16 11.39 -5.70
CA ILE A 53 -5.52 10.17 -5.20
C ILE A 53 -4.12 10.10 -5.80
N GLU A 54 -3.10 9.92 -4.97
CA GLU A 54 -1.69 9.86 -5.36
C GLU A 54 -1.03 8.57 -4.85
N VAL A 55 -0.04 8.11 -5.60
CA VAL A 55 0.78 6.94 -5.28
C VAL A 55 2.24 7.39 -5.31
N PHE A 56 2.97 7.18 -4.23
CA PHE A 56 4.37 7.58 -4.11
C PHE A 56 5.13 6.62 -3.19
N ASP A 57 6.46 6.64 -3.29
CA ASP A 57 7.30 5.74 -2.50
C ASP A 57 7.18 6.07 -1.00
N ASP A 58 7.14 5.03 -0.16
CA ASP A 58 7.06 5.23 1.29
C ASP A 58 8.34 5.91 1.80
N PRO A 59 8.24 6.98 2.61
CA PRO A 59 9.41 7.63 3.19
C PRO A 59 10.21 6.75 4.16
N ARG A 60 9.64 5.65 4.69
CA ARG A 60 10.39 4.68 5.50
C ARG A 60 11.18 3.73 4.60
N GLN A 61 12.50 3.73 4.79
CA GLN A 61 13.45 2.96 3.97
C GLN A 61 13.92 1.63 4.61
N ASP A 62 13.27 1.16 5.67
CA ASP A 62 13.65 -0.12 6.31
C ASP A 62 13.28 -1.33 5.42
N ARG A 63 12.34 -1.16 4.49
CA ARG A 63 11.92 -2.12 3.46
C ARG A 63 11.23 -1.41 2.30
N ALA A 64 10.99 -2.14 1.21
CA ALA A 64 10.15 -1.69 0.10
C ALA A 64 8.73 -1.34 0.60
N GLY A 65 8.28 -0.12 0.30
CA GLY A 65 6.96 0.38 0.67
C GLY A 65 6.44 1.39 -0.35
N THR A 66 5.12 1.50 -0.45
CA THR A 66 4.44 2.48 -1.30
C THR A 66 3.25 3.04 -0.53
N THR A 67 3.09 4.34 -0.61
CA THR A 67 1.97 5.06 -0.02
C THR A 67 0.93 5.36 -1.08
N VAL A 68 -0.34 5.06 -0.79
CA VAL A 68 -1.50 5.52 -1.56
C VAL A 68 -2.28 6.47 -0.67
N ALA A 69 -2.46 7.72 -1.11
CA ALA A 69 -3.07 8.75 -0.27
C ALA A 69 -4.08 9.59 -1.05
N VAL A 70 -5.12 10.03 -0.34
CA VAL A 70 -5.97 11.14 -0.79
C VAL A 70 -5.28 12.44 -0.38
N ARG A 71 -4.67 13.15 -1.32
CA ARG A 71 -3.91 14.38 -1.05
C ARG A 71 -4.83 15.61 -0.98
N HIS A 72 -5.82 15.52 -0.10
CA HIS A 72 -6.83 16.55 0.11
C HIS A 72 -7.25 16.59 1.58
N PRO A 73 -7.55 17.77 2.18
CA PRO A 73 -8.01 17.87 3.56
C PRO A 73 -9.27 17.05 3.86
N ALA A 74 -10.14 16.88 2.87
CA ALA A 74 -11.34 16.03 3.00
C ALA A 74 -11.02 14.52 2.99
N GLY A 75 -9.78 14.10 2.72
CA GLY A 75 -9.42 12.69 2.55
C GLY A 75 -9.76 11.82 3.75
N VAL A 76 -9.55 12.32 4.97
CA VAL A 76 -9.94 11.59 6.20
C VAL A 76 -11.44 11.36 6.26
N GLY A 77 -12.24 12.39 5.96
CA GLY A 77 -13.70 12.27 5.92
C GLY A 77 -14.18 11.34 4.81
N MET A 78 -13.57 11.42 3.63
CA MET A 78 -13.90 10.54 2.50
C MET A 78 -13.60 9.07 2.84
N GLU A 79 -12.47 8.80 3.49
CA GLU A 79 -12.17 7.45 3.97
C GLU A 79 -13.16 6.99 5.04
N ALA A 80 -13.50 7.84 6.00
CA ALA A 80 -14.44 7.48 7.07
C ALA A 80 -15.86 7.20 6.54
N HIS A 81 -16.35 8.00 5.58
CA HIS A 81 -17.70 7.86 5.04
C HIS A 81 -17.84 6.82 3.95
N HIS A 82 -16.84 6.71 3.06
CA HIS A 82 -16.93 5.89 1.86
C HIS A 82 -15.96 4.71 1.86
N GLY A 83 -14.95 4.70 2.72
CA GLY A 83 -13.89 3.68 2.72
C GLY A 83 -13.15 3.63 1.39
N VAL A 84 -12.85 4.80 0.81
CA VAL A 84 -12.33 4.94 -0.56
C VAL A 84 -11.11 4.05 -0.80
N LEU A 85 -10.09 4.18 0.05
CA LEU A 85 -8.85 3.43 -0.04
C LEU A 85 -9.02 2.01 0.49
N ARG A 86 -9.74 1.81 1.61
CA ARG A 86 -9.96 0.48 2.17
C ARG A 86 -10.68 -0.46 1.20
N ARG A 87 -11.73 0.02 0.53
CA ARG A 87 -12.47 -0.78 -0.46
C ARG A 87 -11.66 -1.00 -1.71
N ALA A 88 -10.94 0.02 -2.20
CA ALA A 88 -10.03 -0.13 -3.34
C ALA A 88 -8.96 -1.21 -3.07
N ALA A 89 -8.33 -1.19 -1.90
CA ALA A 89 -7.40 -2.22 -1.46
C ALA A 89 -8.04 -3.62 -1.44
N GLY A 90 -9.26 -3.73 -0.90
CA GLY A 90 -10.01 -4.99 -0.93
C GLY A 90 -10.27 -5.53 -2.35
N THR A 91 -10.55 -4.65 -3.34
CA THR A 91 -10.78 -5.09 -4.73
C THR A 91 -9.53 -5.66 -5.41
N VAL A 92 -8.34 -5.28 -4.95
CA VAL A 92 -7.07 -5.83 -5.44
C VAL A 92 -6.55 -6.99 -4.57
N GLY A 93 -7.37 -7.47 -3.63
CA GLY A 93 -7.06 -8.62 -2.78
C GLY A 93 -6.17 -8.30 -1.58
N LEU A 94 -6.01 -7.03 -1.23
CA LEU A 94 -5.25 -6.62 -0.05
C LEU A 94 -6.14 -6.53 1.19
N ASP A 95 -5.62 -7.00 2.32
CA ASP A 95 -6.22 -6.73 3.63
C ASP A 95 -5.65 -5.44 4.21
N VAL A 96 -6.50 -4.63 4.80
CA VAL A 96 -6.14 -3.33 5.36
C VAL A 96 -6.38 -3.37 6.86
N GLU A 97 -5.28 -3.43 7.61
CA GLU A 97 -5.29 -3.22 9.05
C GLU A 97 -5.32 -1.72 9.36
N GLY A 98 -6.23 -1.30 10.24
CA GLY A 98 -6.25 0.07 10.75
C GLY A 98 -5.11 0.33 11.73
N LEU A 99 -4.97 1.59 12.16
CA LEU A 99 -4.11 1.92 13.31
C LEU A 99 -4.66 1.18 14.54
N ARG A 100 -3.94 0.18 15.03
CA ARG A 100 -4.17 -0.37 16.38
C ARG A 100 -3.79 0.72 17.38
N GLU A 101 -4.68 1.00 18.34
CA GLU A 101 -4.43 1.91 19.47
C GLU A 101 -3.28 1.42 20.36
#